data_AF-A0A821FZV9-F1
#
_entry.id   AF-A0A821FZV9-F1
#
_cell.length_a   1.000
_cell.length_b   1.000
_cell.length_c   1.000
_cell.angle_alpha   90.00
_cell.angle_beta   90.00
_cell.angle_gamma   90.00
#
_symmetry.space_group_name_H-M   'P 1'
#
loop_
_entity.id
_entity.type
_entity.pdbx_description
1 polymer ?
#
loop_
_entity_poly.entity_id
_entity_poly.type
_entity_poly.pdbx_seq_one_letter_code
_entity_poly.pdbx_strand_id
1 'polypeptide(L)'
;MPPKRSWRKEHIIQWLNTHNRDVSVKAVKAELLDIAMKNLPEKRYETDEAAKKYNVDILRQVIIFIAVFNLIHSIYGLPIKHCLLNPVELACAGLKQYVRDNNVNFRLSDVRHLAQEWMLNLKTITVTAYLNHVYNIEEMFKKSDALTEQLEEDLLDDDNDDELDSEIEEMTD
;
A
#
# COMPACT_ATOMS: atom_id res chain seq x y z
N MET A 1 13.35 -11.32 16.28
CA MET A 1 12.89 -11.07 14.89
C MET A 1 12.01 -12.23 14.46
N PRO A 2 10.83 -11.99 13.86
CA PRO A 2 9.95 -13.08 13.44
C PRO A 2 10.60 -13.93 12.32
N PRO A 3 10.30 -15.23 12.26
CA PRO A 3 10.88 -16.12 11.26
C PRO A 3 10.40 -15.75 9.85
N LYS A 4 11.30 -15.89 8.88
CA LYS A 4 11.06 -15.56 7.46
C LYS A 4 10.95 -16.83 6.63
N ARG A 5 10.31 -16.76 5.46
CA ARG A 5 10.24 -17.89 4.50
C ARG A 5 11.61 -18.44 4.11
N SER A 6 12.65 -17.59 4.13
CA SER A 6 14.04 -17.96 3.84
C SER A 6 14.75 -18.72 4.97
N TRP A 7 14.18 -18.81 6.18
CA TRP A 7 14.81 -19.52 7.29
C TRP A 7 14.77 -21.04 7.12
N ARG A 8 15.78 -21.73 7.63
CA ARG A 8 15.78 -23.19 7.73
C ARG A 8 14.74 -23.63 8.77
N LYS A 9 14.12 -24.79 8.54
CA LYS A 9 13.04 -25.34 9.39
C LYS A 9 13.47 -25.42 10.87
N GLU A 10 14.71 -25.83 11.12
CA GLU A 10 15.32 -25.91 12.45
C GLU A 10 15.31 -24.57 13.19
N HIS A 11 15.67 -23.47 12.51
CA HIS A 11 15.68 -22.13 13.12
C HIS A 11 14.27 -21.62 13.44
N ILE A 12 13.27 -22.02 12.65
CA ILE A 12 11.86 -21.67 12.91
C ILE A 12 11.36 -22.42 14.15
N ILE A 13 11.70 -23.70 14.29
CA ILE A 13 11.39 -24.51 15.48
C ILE A 13 12.08 -23.93 16.72
N GLN A 14 13.37 -23.58 16.63
CA GLN A 14 14.11 -22.97 17.74
C GLN A 14 13.49 -21.65 18.18
N TRP A 15 13.01 -20.83 17.24
CA TRP A 15 12.30 -19.59 17.54
C TRP A 15 10.95 -19.83 18.24
N LEU A 16 10.18 -20.83 17.77
CA LEU A 16 8.90 -21.21 18.40
C LEU A 16 9.09 -21.78 19.82
N ASN A 17 10.11 -22.62 20.04
CA ASN A 17 10.44 -23.19 21.34
C ASN A 17 10.89 -22.10 22.34
N THR A 18 11.67 -21.11 21.91
CA THR A 18 12.06 -19.96 22.75
C THR A 18 10.89 -19.01 23.07
N HIS A 19 9.82 -19.05 22.28
CA HIS A 19 8.58 -18.32 22.53
C HIS A 19 7.47 -19.20 23.13
N ASN A 20 7.88 -20.28 23.82
CA ASN A 20 7.07 -21.05 24.76
C ASN A 20 5.94 -21.91 24.14
N ARG A 21 6.26 -22.65 23.07
CA ARG A 21 5.39 -23.68 22.50
C ARG A 21 6.21 -24.92 22.13
N ASP A 22 5.83 -26.08 22.65
CA ASP A 22 6.36 -27.37 22.19
C ASP A 22 5.75 -27.69 20.82
N VAL A 23 6.48 -27.36 19.75
CA VAL A 23 6.01 -27.62 18.39
C VAL A 23 6.67 -28.89 17.85
N SER A 24 5.85 -29.86 17.44
CA SER A 24 6.32 -31.14 16.90
C SER A 24 7.20 -30.95 15.67
N VAL A 25 8.41 -31.52 15.69
CA VAL A 25 9.41 -31.48 14.60
C VAL A 25 8.87 -32.03 13.27
N LYS A 26 7.78 -32.80 13.32
CA LYS A 26 7.12 -33.39 12.13
C LYS A 26 6.27 -32.39 11.32
N ALA A 27 5.95 -31.20 11.84
CA ALA A 27 5.13 -30.21 11.13
C ALA A 27 5.79 -29.67 9.85
N VAL A 28 4.99 -29.28 8.86
CA VAL A 28 5.48 -28.74 7.59
C VAL A 28 5.98 -27.31 7.81
N LYS A 29 7.02 -26.88 7.07
CA LYS A 29 7.61 -25.53 7.20
C LYS A 29 6.58 -24.40 7.06
N ALA A 30 5.58 -24.59 6.20
CA ALA A 30 4.47 -23.64 6.02
C ALA A 30 3.61 -23.51 7.28
N GLU A 31 3.27 -24.62 7.94
CA GLU A 31 2.49 -24.64 9.18
C GLU A 31 3.26 -23.97 10.33
N LEU A 32 4.56 -24.23 10.42
CA LEU A 32 5.44 -23.60 11.41
C LEU A 32 5.50 -22.07 11.24
N LEU A 33 5.52 -21.59 9.99
CA LEU A 33 5.47 -20.16 9.70
C LEU A 33 4.11 -19.55 10.03
N ASP A 34 3.02 -20.23 9.72
CA ASP A 34 1.66 -19.76 10.04
C ASP A 34 1.45 -19.64 11.56
N ILE A 35 1.90 -20.64 12.33
CA ILE A 35 1.91 -20.59 13.79
C ILE A 35 2.75 -19.41 14.29
N ALA A 36 3.94 -19.20 13.72
CA ALA A 36 4.78 -18.07 14.11
C ALA A 36 4.10 -16.72 13.80
N MET A 37 3.52 -16.57 12.60
CA MET A 37 2.85 -15.35 12.15
C MET A 37 1.64 -14.98 13.01
N LYS A 38 0.84 -15.98 13.42
CA LYS A 38 -0.30 -15.80 14.33
C LYS A 38 0.07 -15.40 15.75
N ASN A 39 1.31 -15.68 16.17
CA ASN A 39 1.78 -15.42 17.54
C ASN A 39 2.85 -14.31 17.58
N LEU A 40 2.92 -13.43 16.59
CA LEU A 40 3.79 -12.26 16.68
C LEU A 40 3.37 -11.39 17.87
N PRO A 41 4.33 -10.88 18.66
CA PRO A 41 4.02 -9.86 19.65
C PRO A 41 3.39 -8.65 18.95
N GLU A 42 2.40 -8.06 19.62
CA GLU A 42 1.73 -6.85 19.16
C GLU A 42 2.78 -5.78 18.85
N LYS A 43 2.71 -5.17 17.65
CA LYS A 43 3.68 -4.17 17.23
C LYS A 43 3.52 -2.94 18.12
N ARG A 44 4.50 -2.70 18.99
CA ARG A 44 4.62 -1.45 19.75
C ARG A 44 5.39 -0.44 18.92
N TYR A 45 4.77 0.69 18.63
CA TYR A 45 5.45 1.82 18.01
C TYR A 45 5.80 2.84 19.09
N GLU A 46 7.03 3.38 19.05
CA GLU A 46 7.49 4.42 19.98
C GLU A 46 6.58 5.67 19.94
N THR A 47 5.92 5.88 18.80
CA THR A 47 4.89 6.92 18.59
C THR A 47 3.68 6.74 19.49
N ASP A 48 3.29 5.51 19.84
CA ASP A 48 2.11 5.24 20.67
C ASP A 48 2.38 5.57 22.15
N GLU A 49 3.63 5.41 22.60
CA GLU A 49 4.06 5.80 23.94
C GLU A 49 4.17 7.33 24.06
N ALA A 50 4.70 7.98 23.03
CA ALA A 50 4.70 9.43 22.94
C ALA A 50 3.26 9.99 22.95
N ALA A 51 2.32 9.34 22.25
CA ALA A 51 0.92 9.77 22.21
C ALA A 51 0.23 9.74 23.57
N LYS A 52 0.44 8.68 24.35
CA LYS A 52 -0.12 8.55 25.71
C LYS A 52 0.46 9.56 26.69
N LYS A 53 1.75 9.89 26.56
CA LYS A 53 2.45 10.80 27.48
C LYS A 53 1.92 12.24 27.43
N TYR A 54 1.43 12.69 26.28
CA TYR A 54 1.03 14.09 26.07
C TYR A 54 -0.49 14.33 26.06
N ASN A 55 -1.32 13.32 26.35
CA ASN A 55 -2.79 13.40 26.37
C ASN A 55 -3.38 14.15 25.17
N VAL A 56 -2.85 13.86 23.97
CA VAL A 56 -3.11 14.67 22.78
C VAL A 56 -4.29 14.07 22.01
N ASP A 57 -5.47 14.69 22.13
CA ASP A 57 -6.65 14.38 21.30
C ASP A 57 -6.37 14.47 19.79
N ILE A 58 -5.34 15.23 19.39
CA ILE A 58 -4.83 15.31 18.02
C ILE A 58 -4.23 13.97 17.57
N LEU A 59 -3.56 13.24 18.46
CA LEU A 59 -3.06 11.91 18.14
C LEU A 59 -4.18 10.88 18.10
N ARG A 60 -5.31 11.06 18.79
CA ARG A 60 -6.48 10.20 18.56
C ARG A 60 -7.04 10.39 17.16
N GLN A 61 -7.10 11.62 16.65
CA GLN A 61 -7.50 11.87 15.26
C GLN A 61 -6.47 11.32 14.27
N VAL A 62 -5.17 11.51 14.52
CA VAL A 62 -4.11 10.94 13.67
C VAL A 62 -4.05 9.41 13.78
N ILE A 63 -4.32 8.81 14.93
CA ILE A 63 -4.40 7.35 15.12
C ILE A 63 -5.67 6.80 14.46
N ILE A 64 -6.81 7.49 14.54
CA ILE A 64 -8.00 7.15 13.74
C ILE A 64 -7.68 7.28 12.26
N PHE A 65 -6.96 8.32 11.85
CA PHE A 65 -6.57 8.54 10.45
C PHE A 65 -5.57 7.49 9.95
N ILE A 66 -4.60 7.10 10.77
CA ILE A 66 -3.64 6.02 10.50
C ILE A 66 -4.34 4.66 10.55
N ALA A 67 -5.30 4.44 11.44
CA ALA A 67 -6.07 3.19 11.52
C ALA A 67 -7.01 3.06 10.31
N VAL A 68 -7.68 4.14 9.91
CA VAL A 68 -8.46 4.21 8.67
C VAL A 68 -7.55 4.04 7.46
N PHE A 69 -6.38 4.66 7.43
CA PHE A 69 -5.38 4.48 6.37
C PHE A 69 -4.87 3.05 6.28
N ASN A 70 -4.55 2.40 7.40
CA ASN A 70 -4.12 1.00 7.43
C ASN A 70 -5.26 0.05 7.07
N LEU A 71 -6.51 0.36 7.46
CA LEU A 71 -7.69 -0.42 7.07
C LEU A 71 -7.93 -0.30 5.56
N ILE A 72 -7.87 0.91 5.01
CA ILE A 72 -7.97 1.15 3.56
C ILE A 72 -6.80 0.47 2.83
N HIS A 73 -5.57 0.59 3.31
CA HIS A 73 -4.41 -0.07 2.70
C HIS A 73 -4.51 -1.61 2.78
N SER A 74 -5.05 -2.16 3.88
CA SER A 74 -5.27 -3.61 4.02
C SER A 74 -6.41 -4.14 3.15
N ILE A 75 -7.41 -3.31 2.84
CA ILE A 75 -8.56 -3.69 2.01
C ILE A 75 -8.26 -3.46 0.52
N TYR A 76 -7.60 -2.36 0.17
CA TYR A 76 -7.43 -1.88 -1.20
C TYR A 76 -6.01 -2.05 -1.76
N GLY A 77 -5.03 -2.51 -0.96
CA GLY A 77 -3.69 -2.80 -1.46
C GLY A 77 -3.00 -1.60 -2.13
N LEU A 78 -3.18 -0.39 -1.58
CA LEU A 78 -2.72 0.84 -2.23
C LEU A 78 -1.21 0.79 -2.51
N PRO A 79 -0.77 0.99 -3.77
CA PRO A 79 0.65 1.04 -4.08
C PRO A 79 1.28 2.27 -3.43
N ILE A 80 2.26 2.04 -2.56
CA ILE A 80 2.99 3.02 -1.72
C ILE A 80 3.77 4.08 -2.55
N LYS A 81 3.64 4.10 -3.88
CA LYS A 81 4.49 4.90 -4.79
C LYS A 81 3.77 5.87 -5.72
N HIS A 82 2.42 5.91 -5.72
CA HIS A 82 1.69 6.79 -6.64
C HIS A 82 0.97 7.90 -5.86
N CYS A 83 1.58 9.09 -5.82
CA CYS A 83 1.06 10.25 -5.09
C CYS A 83 -0.38 10.61 -5.47
N LEU A 84 -0.80 10.27 -6.70
CA LEU A 84 -2.14 10.49 -7.24
C LEU A 84 -3.19 9.47 -6.75
N LEU A 85 -2.76 8.29 -6.27
CA LEU A 85 -3.63 7.26 -5.69
C LEU A 85 -3.67 7.33 -4.16
N ASN A 86 -2.99 8.31 -3.55
CA ASN A 86 -2.95 8.47 -2.11
C ASN A 86 -3.72 9.74 -1.69
N PRO A 87 -4.93 9.61 -1.14
CA PRO A 87 -5.73 10.77 -0.75
C PRO A 87 -5.08 11.60 0.37
N VAL A 88 -4.17 11.00 1.15
CA VAL A 88 -3.40 11.72 2.19
C VAL A 88 -2.39 12.67 1.55
N GLU A 89 -1.74 12.26 0.46
CA GLU A 89 -0.79 13.13 -0.24
C GLU A 89 -1.50 14.28 -0.94
N LEU A 90 -2.72 14.05 -1.45
CA LEU A 90 -3.59 15.12 -1.94
C LEU A 90 -3.97 16.11 -0.84
N ALA A 91 -4.34 15.61 0.35
CA ALA A 91 -4.60 16.46 1.51
C ALA A 91 -3.35 17.25 1.94
N CYS A 92 -2.17 16.61 1.95
CA CYS A 92 -0.91 17.29 2.23
C CYS A 92 -0.57 18.35 1.17
N ALA A 93 -0.88 18.12 -0.10
CA ALA A 93 -0.71 19.11 -1.16
C ALA A 93 -1.63 20.32 -0.93
N GLY A 94 -2.90 20.07 -0.57
CA GLY A 94 -3.87 21.12 -0.21
C GLY A 94 -3.42 21.96 0.99
N LEU A 95 -2.92 21.31 2.04
CA LEU A 95 -2.34 21.99 3.20
C LEU A 95 -1.15 22.85 2.82
N LYS A 96 -0.20 22.30 2.03
CA LYS A 96 0.98 23.05 1.58
C LYS A 96 0.59 24.27 0.74
N GLN A 97 -0.40 24.12 -0.14
CA GLN A 97 -0.94 25.22 -0.93
C GLN A 97 -1.55 26.30 -0.03
N TYR A 98 -2.41 25.93 0.91
CA TYR A 98 -3.01 26.88 1.84
C TYR A 98 -1.97 27.64 2.67
N VAL A 99 -0.98 26.92 3.21
CA VAL A 99 0.12 27.57 3.95
C VAL A 99 0.89 28.51 3.04
N ARG A 100 1.25 28.10 1.83
CA ARG A 100 1.98 28.95 0.88
C ARG A 100 1.20 30.24 0.55
N ASP A 101 -0.10 30.11 0.33
CA ASP A 101 -0.92 31.23 -0.14
C ASP A 101 -1.19 32.26 0.98
N ASN A 102 -1.13 31.84 2.26
CA ASN A 102 -1.42 32.69 3.43
C ASN A 102 -0.18 33.05 4.26
N ASN A 103 0.97 32.38 4.06
CA ASN A 103 2.19 32.64 4.80
C ASN A 103 3.03 33.75 4.15
N VAL A 104 2.87 34.98 4.63
CA VAL A 104 3.60 36.15 4.13
C VAL A 104 4.96 36.34 4.82
N ASN A 105 5.07 35.96 6.10
CA ASN A 105 6.23 36.28 6.94
C ASN A 105 7.26 35.14 7.09
N PHE A 106 6.98 33.96 6.51
CA PHE A 106 7.85 32.77 6.53
C PHE A 106 8.28 32.30 7.93
N ARG A 107 7.58 32.70 8.99
CA ARG A 107 7.90 32.29 10.37
C ARG A 107 7.31 30.92 10.65
N LEU A 108 8.08 30.07 11.33
CA LEU A 108 7.64 28.71 11.66
C LEU A 108 6.42 28.68 12.60
N SER A 109 6.28 29.68 13.46
CA SER A 109 5.08 29.89 14.30
C SER A 109 3.82 30.04 13.45
N ASP A 110 3.92 30.79 12.37
CA ASP A 110 2.79 31.17 11.52
C ASP A 110 2.41 29.97 10.64
N VAL A 111 3.41 29.22 10.14
CA VAL A 111 3.21 27.94 9.46
C VAL A 111 2.45 26.95 10.35
N ARG A 112 2.81 26.83 11.62
CA ARG A 112 2.12 25.94 12.57
C ARG A 112 0.66 26.36 12.76
N HIS A 113 0.41 27.67 12.93
CA HIS A 113 -0.95 28.17 13.14
C HIS A 113 -1.83 27.95 11.91
N LEU A 114 -1.34 28.30 10.72
CA LEU A 114 -2.04 28.10 9.45
C LEU A 114 -2.34 26.63 9.17
N ALA A 115 -1.41 25.73 9.54
CA ALA A 115 -1.64 24.30 9.38
C ALA A 115 -2.75 23.77 10.30
N GLN A 116 -2.78 24.23 11.55
CA GLN A 116 -3.84 23.88 12.50
C GLN A 116 -5.19 24.44 12.05
N GLU A 117 -5.21 25.70 11.60
CA GLU A 117 -6.41 26.35 11.07
C GLU A 117 -6.98 25.59 9.86
N TRP A 118 -6.14 25.22 8.90
CA TRP A 118 -6.55 24.45 7.74
C TRP A 118 -7.14 23.09 8.12
N MET A 119 -6.50 22.38 9.06
CA MET A 119 -6.99 21.08 9.54
C MET A 119 -8.36 21.20 10.21
N LEU A 120 -8.60 22.25 11.00
CA LEU A 120 -9.90 22.50 11.64
C LEU A 120 -10.98 22.91 10.63
N ASN A 121 -10.60 23.62 9.58
CA ASN A 121 -11.49 24.07 8.51
C ASN A 121 -11.71 23.03 7.41
N LEU A 122 -11.10 21.84 7.52
CA LEU A 122 -11.24 20.78 6.52
C LEU A 122 -12.66 20.20 6.55
N LYS A 123 -13.45 20.53 5.53
CA LYS A 123 -14.85 20.11 5.41
C LYS A 123 -14.97 18.72 4.79
N THR A 124 -16.06 18.02 5.11
CA THR A 124 -16.41 16.71 4.52
C THR A 124 -16.42 16.74 2.99
N ILE A 125 -16.91 17.84 2.39
CA ILE A 125 -16.94 18.00 0.93
C ILE A 125 -15.54 17.96 0.29
N THR A 126 -14.54 18.53 0.95
CA THR A 126 -13.14 18.53 0.48
C THR A 126 -12.54 17.14 0.58
N VAL A 127 -12.84 16.42 1.66
CA VAL A 127 -12.39 15.03 1.84
C VAL A 127 -13.01 14.12 0.77
N THR A 128 -14.31 14.24 0.51
CA THR A 128 -14.98 13.48 -0.55
C THR A 128 -14.40 13.80 -1.93
N ALA A 129 -14.01 15.04 -2.20
CA ALA A 129 -13.34 15.40 -3.44
C ALA A 129 -11.99 14.69 -3.62
N TYR A 130 -11.19 14.55 -2.56
CA TYR A 130 -9.92 13.80 -2.62
C TYR A 130 -10.15 12.30 -2.86
N LEU A 131 -11.15 11.71 -2.22
CA LEU A 131 -11.50 10.30 -2.44
C LEU A 131 -12.00 10.06 -3.87
N ASN A 132 -12.86 10.95 -4.38
CA ASN A 132 -13.35 10.87 -5.75
C ASN A 132 -12.23 11.06 -6.78
N HIS A 133 -11.24 11.91 -6.50
CA HIS A 133 -10.08 12.07 -7.36
C HIS A 133 -9.30 10.75 -7.49
N VAL A 134 -8.99 10.10 -6.35
CA VAL A 134 -8.29 8.81 -6.34
C VAL A 134 -9.09 7.75 -7.10
N TYR A 135 -10.40 7.67 -6.87
CA TYR A 135 -11.28 6.75 -7.57
C TYR A 135 -11.25 6.95 -9.10
N ASN A 136 -11.33 8.20 -9.56
CA ASN A 136 -11.29 8.50 -10.99
C ASN A 136 -9.95 8.13 -11.64
N ILE A 137 -8.83 8.36 -10.94
CA ILE A 137 -7.49 7.98 -11.42
C ILE A 137 -7.36 6.46 -11.47
N GLU A 138 -7.89 5.75 -10.47
CA GLU A 138 -7.90 4.29 -10.45
C GLU A 138 -8.69 3.71 -11.64
N GLU A 139 -9.89 4.25 -11.91
CA GLU A 139 -10.69 3.85 -13.07
C GLU A 139 -9.99 4.15 -14.41
N MET A 140 -9.25 5.24 -14.49
CA MET A 140 -8.43 5.56 -15.66
C MET A 140 -7.31 4.53 -15.87
N PHE A 141 -6.62 4.12 -14.79
CA PHE A 141 -5.59 3.08 -14.89
C PHE A 141 -6.17 1.72 -15.27
N LYS A 142 -7.30 1.31 -14.69
CA LYS A 142 -7.99 0.08 -15.10
C LYS A 142 -8.32 0.06 -16.59
N LYS A 143 -8.79 1.19 -17.14
CA LYS A 143 -9.07 1.31 -18.58
C LYS A 143 -7.80 1.21 -19.42
N SER A 144 -6.71 1.82 -18.97
CA SER A 144 -5.42 1.75 -19.66
C SER A 144 -4.85 0.33 -19.66
N ASP A 145 -4.95 -0.36 -18.53
CA ASP A 145 -4.50 -1.76 -18.40
C ASP A 145 -5.32 -2.66 -19.32
N ALA A 146 -6.65 -2.51 -19.34
CA ALA A 146 -7.53 -3.28 -20.23
C ALA A 146 -7.22 -3.05 -21.72
N LEU A 147 -6.88 -1.81 -22.12
CA LEU A 147 -6.45 -1.52 -23.50
C LEU A 147 -5.10 -2.12 -23.84
N THR A 148 -4.19 -2.21 -22.86
CA THR A 148 -2.87 -2.81 -23.05
C THR A 148 -2.99 -4.32 -23.20
N GLU A 149 -3.83 -4.97 -22.39
CA GLU A 149 -4.13 -6.40 -22.50
C GLU A 149 -4.76 -6.74 -23.86
N GLN A 150 -5.71 -5.93 -24.34
CA GLN A 150 -6.29 -6.09 -25.68
C GLN A 150 -5.24 -5.96 -26.80
N LEU A 151 -4.34 -4.97 -26.69
CA LEU A 151 -3.28 -4.79 -27.67
C LEU A 151 -2.28 -5.96 -27.65
N GLU A 152 -1.99 -6.52 -26.48
CA GLU A 152 -1.13 -7.71 -26.34
C GLU A 152 -1.80 -8.95 -26.96
N GLU A 153 -3.11 -9.14 -26.78
CA GLU A 153 -3.87 -10.22 -27.43
C GLU A 153 -3.89 -10.06 -28.95
N ASP A 154 -4.20 -8.87 -29.48
CA ASP A 154 -4.23 -8.59 -30.92
C ASP A 154 -2.86 -8.85 -31.59
N LEU A 155 -1.75 -8.51 -30.91
CA LEU A 155 -0.40 -8.75 -31.42
C LEU A 155 0.01 -10.24 -31.40
N LEU A 156 -0.59 -11.06 -30.53
CA LEU A 156 -0.35 -12.50 -30.47
C LEU A 156 -1.17 -13.27 -31.50
N ASP A 157 -2.33 -12.74 -31.90
CA ASP A 157 -3.18 -13.33 -32.95
C ASP A 157 -2.61 -13.08 -34.36
N ASP A 158 -1.88 -11.98 -34.58
CA ASP A 158 -1.27 -11.63 -35.88
C ASP A 158 -0.01 -12.47 -36.21
N ASP A 159 0.63 -13.08 -35.21
CA ASP A 159 1.83 -13.94 -35.35
C ASP A 159 1.50 -15.43 -35.66
N ASN A 160 0.21 -15.82 -35.69
CA ASN A 160 -0.22 -17.21 -35.96
C ASN A 160 -0.58 -17.51 -37.43
N ASP A 161 -0.40 -16.55 -38.35
CA ASP A 161 -0.68 -16.72 -39.79
C ASP A 161 0.54 -17.15 -40.64
N ASP A 162 1.54 -17.79 -40.02
CA ASP A 162 2.72 -18.36 -40.71
C ASP A 162 2.64 -19.91 -40.87
N GLU A 163 1.44 -20.49 -40.97
CA GLU A 163 1.24 -21.88 -41.40
C GLU A 163 0.49 -21.93 -42.74
N LEU A 164 1.22 -21.72 -43.85
CA LEU A 164 0.82 -22.18 -45.18
C LEU A 164 1.92 -23.05 -45.82
N ASP A 165 1.71 -24.34 -45.58
CA ASP A 165 2.14 -25.57 -46.22
C ASP A 165 3.01 -25.57 -47.52
N SER A 166 3.98 -26.50 -47.44
CA SER A 166 4.57 -27.38 -48.46
C SER A 166 3.92 -27.50 -49.84
N GLU A 167 4.75 -27.44 -50.90
CA GLU A 167 4.86 -28.46 -51.97
C GLU A 167 5.89 -28.02 -53.05
N ILE A 168 7.14 -28.50 -52.98
CA ILE A 168 7.97 -28.75 -54.16
C ILE A 168 8.80 -30.01 -53.87
N GLU A 169 8.19 -31.17 -54.09
CA GLU A 169 8.94 -32.43 -54.26
C GLU A 169 8.76 -32.89 -55.72
N GLU A 170 9.91 -33.08 -56.39
CA GLU A 170 10.13 -33.90 -57.58
C GLU A 170 9.31 -33.62 -58.85
N MET A 171 9.90 -32.86 -59.77
CA MET A 171 9.88 -33.17 -61.21
C MET A 171 11.03 -32.42 -61.89
N THR A 172 12.14 -33.10 -62.16
CA THR A 172 12.90 -32.96 -63.41
C THR A 172 13.87 -34.13 -63.55
N ASP A 173 13.77 -34.78 -64.72
CA ASP A 173 14.50 -35.95 -65.20
C ASP A 173 16.03 -35.85 -65.16
#